data_AF-A0A7U5HLS2-F1
#
_entry.id   AF-A0A7U5HLS2-F1
#
_cell.length_a   1.000
_cell.length_b   1.000
_cell.length_c   1.000
_cell.angle_alpha   90.00
_cell.angle_beta   90.00
_cell.angle_gamma   90.00
#
_symmetry.space_group_name_H-M   'P 1'
#
loop_
_entity.id
_entity.type
_entity.pdbx_description
1 polymer ?
#
loop_
_entity_poly.entity_id
_entity_poly.type
_entity_poly.pdbx_seq_one_letter_code
_entity_poly.pdbx_strand_id
1 'polypeptide(L)'
;MLAKFPYVNGSIFADSLPTEYFDNEMREALLAACRFNWSRISPAVFGSMFQLVKSKEACRADGEHYTSETNILKTIEPLFLDELRAESKRLFALADTPANLRRLKDFRDSLSEIVFYDPACGSRVIIMTTADSVDEY
;
A
#
# COMPACT_ATOMS: atom_id res chain seq x y z
N MET A 1 -23.51 3.62 22.73
CA MET A 1 -22.34 2.76 22.39
C MET A 1 -21.69 3.14 21.07
N LEU A 2 -22.44 3.46 20.01
CA LEU A 2 -21.89 3.89 18.70
C LEU A 2 -21.12 5.22 18.72
N ALA A 3 -21.49 6.16 19.60
CA ALA A 3 -20.86 7.48 19.72
C ALA A 3 -19.37 7.47 20.17
N LYS A 4 -18.79 6.30 20.46
CA LYS A 4 -17.37 6.16 20.82
C LYS A 4 -16.46 5.92 19.60
N PHE A 5 -17.02 5.58 18.44
CA PHE A 5 -16.24 5.37 17.22
C PHE A 5 -16.14 6.68 16.44
N PRO A 6 -14.94 7.04 15.94
CA PRO A 6 -14.78 8.22 15.10
C PRO A 6 -15.54 8.02 13.80
N TYR A 7 -16.02 9.12 13.23
CA TYR A 7 -16.51 9.12 11.86
C TYR A 7 -15.35 8.84 10.91
N VAL A 8 -15.52 7.84 10.05
CA VAL A 8 -14.58 7.49 8.98
C VAL A 8 -15.26 7.80 7.67
N ASN A 9 -14.79 8.85 6.98
CA ASN A 9 -15.24 9.18 5.64
C ASN A 9 -14.51 8.31 4.60
N GLY A 10 -15.11 8.14 3.42
CA GLY A 10 -14.49 7.46 2.28
C GLY A 10 -15.48 6.56 1.53
N SER A 11 -15.13 6.20 0.30
CA SER A 11 -15.90 5.27 -0.53
C SER A 11 -16.09 3.89 0.09
N ILE A 12 -15.27 3.51 1.08
CA ILE A 12 -15.28 2.17 1.69
C ILE A 12 -16.55 1.86 2.52
N PHE A 13 -17.22 2.88 3.07
CA PHE A 13 -18.48 2.75 3.81
C PHE A 13 -19.62 3.55 3.16
N ALA A 14 -19.48 3.93 1.88
CA ALA A 14 -20.48 4.73 1.18
C ALA A 14 -21.77 3.93 0.90
N ASP A 15 -21.64 2.61 0.73
CA ASP A 15 -22.76 1.73 0.43
C ASP A 15 -23.32 1.08 1.69
N SER A 16 -24.65 0.95 1.73
CA SER A 16 -25.32 0.14 2.77
C SER A 16 -25.27 -1.33 2.36
N LEU A 17 -24.63 -2.15 3.19
CA LEU A 17 -24.60 -3.60 3.01
C LEU A 17 -25.81 -4.26 3.70
N PRO A 18 -26.31 -5.40 3.18
CA PRO A 18 -27.33 -6.18 3.86
C PRO A 18 -26.80 -6.70 5.21
N THR A 19 -27.72 -6.93 6.14
CA THR A 19 -27.36 -7.52 7.44
C THR A 19 -27.07 -9.00 7.27
N GLU A 20 -25.86 -9.42 7.65
CA GLU A 20 -25.43 -10.82 7.68
C GLU A 20 -25.45 -11.37 9.11
N TYR A 21 -25.64 -12.67 9.23
CA TYR A 21 -25.69 -13.36 10.53
C TYR A 21 -24.43 -14.20 10.75
N PHE A 22 -23.86 -14.10 11.94
CA PHE A 22 -22.69 -14.86 12.36
C PHE A 22 -23.12 -16.10 13.14
N ASP A 23 -22.48 -17.23 12.87
CA ASP A 23 -22.50 -18.38 13.77
C ASP A 23 -21.44 -18.23 14.87
N ASN A 24 -21.34 -19.24 15.74
CA ASN A 24 -20.39 -19.23 16.84
C ASN A 24 -18.94 -19.28 16.36
N GLU A 25 -18.65 -20.09 15.34
CA GLU A 25 -17.29 -20.27 14.82
C GLU A 25 -16.78 -18.99 14.14
N MET A 26 -17.63 -18.33 13.34
CA MET A 26 -17.33 -17.04 12.72
C MET A 26 -17.07 -15.96 13.76
N ARG A 27 -17.85 -15.93 14.85
CA ARG A 27 -17.64 -14.99 15.95
C ARG A 27 -16.29 -15.21 16.62
N GLU A 28 -15.93 -16.45 16.91
CA GLU A 28 -14.64 -16.76 17.54
C GLU A 28 -13.46 -16.44 16.60
N ALA A 29 -13.60 -16.69 15.30
CA ALA A 29 -12.61 -16.30 14.30
C ALA A 29 -12.42 -14.78 14.25
N LEU A 30 -13.51 -13.99 14.27
CA LEU A 30 -13.44 -12.53 14.32
C LEU A 30 -12.75 -12.03 15.59
N LEU A 31 -13.08 -12.61 16.75
CA LEU A 31 -12.42 -12.24 18.02
C LEU A 31 -10.94 -12.60 18.02
N ALA A 32 -10.56 -13.74 17.43
CA ALA A 32 -9.16 -14.10 17.26
C ALA A 32 -8.43 -13.06 16.39
N ALA A 33 -9.03 -12.66 15.26
CA ALA A 33 -8.51 -11.60 14.40
C ALA A 33 -8.33 -10.27 15.16
N CYS A 34 -9.31 -9.86 15.99
CA CYS A 34 -9.22 -8.63 16.78
C CYS A 34 -8.10 -8.63 17.84
N ARG A 35 -7.60 -9.80 18.27
CA ARG A 35 -6.50 -9.90 19.23
C ARG A 35 -5.12 -9.73 18.59
N PHE A 36 -5.02 -9.81 17.27
CA PHE A 36 -3.78 -9.51 16.57
C PHE A 36 -3.49 -8.00 16.56
N ASN A 37 -2.21 -7.66 16.66
CA ASN A 37 -1.79 -6.28 16.48
C ASN A 37 -1.63 -5.97 14.98
N TRP A 38 -2.63 -5.28 14.43
CA TRP A 38 -2.67 -4.84 13.03
C TRP A 38 -1.85 -3.58 12.75
N SER A 39 -1.07 -3.06 13.71
CA SER A 39 -0.28 -1.83 13.53
C SER A 39 0.86 -1.97 12.51
N ARG A 40 1.30 -3.19 12.18
CA ARG A 40 2.38 -3.48 11.23
C ARG A 40 1.93 -4.55 10.23
N ILE A 41 0.97 -4.19 9.38
CA ILE A 41 0.57 -5.02 8.25
C ILE A 41 1.59 -4.83 7.12
N SER A 42 2.25 -5.91 6.71
CA SER A 42 3.03 -5.93 5.47
C SER A 42 2.08 -6.03 4.26
N PRO A 43 2.40 -5.40 3.12
CA PRO A 43 1.69 -5.59 1.86
C PRO A 43 1.49 -7.07 1.46
N ALA A 44 2.38 -7.97 1.89
CA ALA A 44 2.28 -9.40 1.65
C ALA A 44 1.02 -10.06 2.26
N VAL A 45 0.47 -9.49 3.33
CA VAL A 45 -0.79 -9.97 3.94
C VAL A 45 -1.95 -9.77 2.97
N PHE A 46 -2.02 -8.63 2.28
CA PHE A 46 -3.07 -8.39 1.27
C PHE A 46 -2.94 -9.33 0.08
N GLY A 47 -1.71 -9.60 -0.38
CA GLY A 47 -1.44 -10.57 -1.44
C GLY A 47 -1.89 -11.98 -1.10
N SER A 48 -1.52 -12.47 0.09
CA SER A 48 -1.89 -13.80 0.57
C SER A 48 -3.39 -13.96 0.86
N MET A 49 -4.05 -12.96 1.44
CA MET A 49 -5.50 -12.97 1.64
C MET A 49 -6.25 -13.04 0.31
N PHE A 50 -5.86 -12.26 -0.70
CA PHE A 50 -6.52 -12.26 -2.00
C PHE A 50 -6.42 -13.64 -2.67
N GLN A 51 -5.27 -14.31 -2.54
CA GLN A 51 -5.06 -15.66 -3.05
C GLN A 51 -5.86 -16.74 -2.30
N LEU A 52 -6.14 -16.55 -1.02
CA LEU A 52 -6.92 -17.51 -0.20
C LEU A 52 -8.42 -17.49 -0.53
N VAL A 53 -8.95 -16.34 -0.95
CA VAL A 53 -10.38 -16.17 -1.25
C VAL A 53 -10.75 -16.68 -2.66
N LYS A 54 -9.77 -16.77 -3.57
CA LYS A 54 -9.98 -17.26 -4.95
C LYS A 54 -9.62 -18.75 -5.07
N SER A 55 -10.36 -19.50 -5.91
CA SER A 55 -10.02 -20.90 -6.20
C SER A 55 -8.73 -21.00 -7.02
N LYS A 56 -7.97 -22.09 -6.84
CA LYS A 56 -6.70 -22.32 -7.57
C LYS A 56 -6.92 -22.38 -9.09
N GLU A 57 -8.07 -22.85 -9.53
CA GLU A 57 -8.45 -22.93 -10.94
C GLU A 57 -8.70 -21.53 -11.53
N ALA A 58 -9.39 -20.64 -10.81
CA ALA A 58 -9.62 -19.25 -11.24
C ALA A 58 -8.29 -18.45 -11.28
N CYS A 59 -7.43 -18.65 -10.29
CA CYS A 59 -6.12 -17.98 -10.22
C CYS A 59 -5.22 -18.28 -11.44
N ARG A 60 -5.27 -19.52 -11.97
CA ARG A 60 -4.50 -19.91 -13.17
C ARG A 60 -5.09 -19.38 -14.48
N ALA A 61 -6.41 -19.27 -14.56
CA ALA A 61 -7.10 -18.79 -15.77
C ALA A 61 -6.89 -17.28 -15.96
N ASP A 62 -6.91 -16.51 -14.87
CA ASP A 62 -6.84 -15.05 -14.91
C ASP A 62 -5.39 -14.50 -14.77
N GLY A 63 -4.40 -15.38 -14.53
CA GLY A 63 -3.00 -14.98 -14.34
C GLY A 63 -2.73 -14.17 -13.07
N GLU A 64 -3.68 -14.17 -12.13
CA GLU A 64 -3.67 -13.35 -10.90
C GLU A 64 -2.73 -13.96 -9.84
N HIS A 65 -1.43 -13.91 -10.10
CA HIS A 65 -0.41 -14.27 -9.13
C HIS A 65 0.06 -13.03 -8.35
N TYR A 66 0.13 -13.16 -7.03
CA TYR A 66 0.79 -12.17 -6.19
C TYR A 66 2.25 -12.00 -6.64
N THR A 67 2.63 -10.77 -6.93
CA THR A 67 4.03 -10.40 -7.17
C THR A 67 4.66 -10.03 -5.83
N SER A 68 5.74 -10.73 -5.45
CA SER A 68 6.44 -10.45 -4.20
C SER A 68 7.06 -9.05 -4.21
N GLU A 69 7.13 -8.44 -3.04
CA GLU A 69 7.81 -7.15 -2.82
C GLU A 69 9.21 -7.12 -3.45
N THR A 70 10.01 -8.17 -3.28
CA THR A 70 11.34 -8.29 -3.91
C THR A 70 11.31 -8.20 -5.43
N ASN A 71 10.29 -8.79 -6.09
CA ASN A 71 10.17 -8.73 -7.54
C ASN A 71 9.61 -7.37 -8.02
N ILE A 72 8.78 -6.72 -7.19
CA ILE A 72 8.32 -5.35 -7.43
C ILE A 72 9.53 -4.41 -7.37
N LEU A 73 10.34 -4.48 -6.32
CA LEU A 73 11.55 -3.66 -6.14
C LEU A 73 12.52 -3.81 -7.32
N LYS A 74 12.80 -5.04 -7.78
CA LYS A 74 13.62 -5.27 -8.98
C LYS A 74 13.12 -4.56 -10.24
N THR A 75 11.84 -4.22 -10.29
CA THR A 75 11.22 -3.51 -11.41
C THR A 75 11.28 -2.00 -11.17
N ILE A 76 10.86 -1.52 -10.01
CA ILE A 76 10.73 -0.07 -9.74
C ILE A 76 12.06 0.61 -9.41
N GLU A 77 13.02 -0.11 -8.82
CA GLU A 77 14.39 0.36 -8.53
C GLU A 77 15.07 0.95 -9.78
N PRO A 78 15.28 0.17 -10.85
CA PRO A 78 15.90 0.70 -12.07
C PRO A 78 14.96 1.59 -12.90
N LEU A 79 13.64 1.53 -12.69
CA LEU A 79 12.67 2.28 -13.50
C LEU A 79 12.61 3.77 -13.12
N PHE A 80 12.67 4.08 -11.83
CA PHE A 80 12.64 5.47 -11.34
C PHE A 80 13.22 5.65 -9.94
N LEU A 81 13.12 4.62 -9.08
CA LEU A 81 13.36 4.78 -7.65
C LEU A 81 14.86 5.02 -7.33
N ASP A 82 15.77 4.41 -8.07
CA ASP A 82 17.22 4.66 -7.92
C ASP A 82 17.60 6.09 -8.29
N GLU A 83 16.99 6.66 -9.34
CA GLU A 83 17.22 8.05 -9.75
C GLU A 83 16.70 9.03 -8.70
N LEU A 84 15.48 8.83 -8.19
CA LEU A 84 14.91 9.64 -7.12
C LEU A 84 15.76 9.58 -5.85
N ARG A 85 16.24 8.39 -5.47
CA ARG A 85 17.13 8.19 -4.31
C ARG A 85 18.47 8.90 -4.49
N ALA A 86 19.06 8.83 -5.69
CA ALA A 86 20.32 9.48 -5.98
C ALA A 86 20.19 11.01 -5.89
N GLU A 87 19.13 11.57 -6.46
CA GLU A 87 18.88 13.02 -6.43
C GLU A 87 18.55 13.51 -5.02
N SER A 88 17.72 12.78 -4.25
CA SER A 88 17.45 13.09 -2.85
C SER A 88 18.75 13.17 -2.04
N LYS A 89 19.61 12.15 -2.11
CA LYS A 89 20.91 12.11 -1.41
C LYS A 89 21.80 13.29 -1.80
N ARG A 90 21.86 13.60 -3.10
CA ARG A 90 22.63 14.73 -3.62
C ARG A 90 22.13 16.06 -3.05
N LEU A 91 20.83 16.30 -3.08
CA LEU A 91 20.23 17.55 -2.58
C LEU A 91 20.39 17.67 -1.06
N PHE A 92 20.25 16.58 -0.32
CA PHE A 92 20.51 16.53 1.12
C PHE A 92 21.97 16.88 1.46
N ALA A 93 22.93 16.32 0.72
CA ALA A 93 24.35 16.61 0.94
C ALA A 93 24.72 18.08 0.65
N LEU A 94 23.93 18.77 -0.16
CA LEU A 94 24.12 20.17 -0.53
C LEU A 94 23.23 21.13 0.28
N ALA A 95 22.45 20.66 1.26
CA ALA A 95 21.45 21.47 1.98
C ALA A 95 22.04 22.43 3.03
N ASP A 96 23.10 23.16 2.66
CA ASP A 96 23.88 24.07 3.52
C ASP A 96 23.49 25.55 3.36
N THR A 97 22.92 25.91 2.21
CA THR A 97 22.51 27.28 1.88
C THR A 97 20.99 27.40 1.76
N PRO A 98 20.41 28.61 1.97
CA PRO A 98 18.98 28.84 1.76
C PRO A 98 18.49 28.46 0.36
N ALA A 99 19.33 28.65 -0.66
CA ALA A 99 19.02 28.28 -2.04
C ALA A 99 18.94 26.75 -2.22
N ASN A 100 19.87 25.99 -1.63
CA ASN A 100 19.85 24.53 -1.69
C ASN A 100 18.73 23.92 -0.85
N LEU A 101 18.43 24.50 0.32
CA LEU A 101 17.25 24.13 1.11
C LEU A 101 15.95 24.36 0.34
N ARG A 102 15.88 25.41 -0.48
CA ARG A 102 14.72 25.64 -1.35
C ARG A 102 14.59 24.55 -2.40
N ARG A 103 15.69 24.18 -3.07
CA ARG A 103 15.71 23.07 -4.05
C ARG A 103 15.29 21.74 -3.45
N LEU A 104 15.73 21.43 -2.23
CA LEU A 104 15.31 20.21 -1.53
C LEU A 104 13.79 20.21 -1.24
N LYS A 105 13.23 21.35 -0.85
CA LYS A 105 11.77 21.50 -0.67
C LYS A 105 11.02 21.37 -1.99
N ASP A 106 11.49 22.02 -3.03
CA ASP A 106 10.88 21.96 -4.36
C ASP A 106 10.94 20.50 -4.90
N PHE A 107 12.03 19.77 -4.64
CA PHE A 107 12.13 18.34 -4.96
C PHE A 107 11.11 17.50 -4.18
N ARG A 108 11.04 17.67 -2.86
CA ARG A 108 10.01 17.00 -2.03
C ARG A 108 8.61 17.27 -2.55
N ASP A 109 8.30 18.52 -2.88
CA ASP A 109 6.98 18.91 -3.39
C ASP A 109 6.73 18.31 -4.78
N SER A 110 7.77 18.09 -5.60
CA SER A 110 7.62 17.40 -6.88
C SER A 110 7.29 15.91 -6.74
N LEU A 111 7.65 15.25 -5.63
CA LEU A 111 7.34 13.84 -5.40
C LEU A 111 5.83 13.61 -5.29
N SER A 112 5.06 14.58 -4.76
CA SER A 112 3.60 14.46 -4.65
C SER A 112 2.86 14.54 -5.99
N GLU A 113 3.54 15.02 -7.03
CA GLU A 113 2.97 15.14 -8.38
C GLU A 113 3.23 13.89 -9.24
N ILE A 114 4.01 12.92 -8.75
CA ILE A 114 4.31 11.69 -9.49
C ILE A 114 3.07 10.79 -9.51
N VAL A 115 2.60 10.47 -10.73
CA VAL A 115 1.47 9.57 -10.93
C VAL A 115 1.97 8.19 -11.34
N PHE A 116 1.70 7.19 -10.50
CA PHE A 116 1.94 5.79 -10.81
C PHE A 116 0.69 5.16 -11.42
N TYR A 117 0.84 4.49 -12.57
CA TYR A 117 -0.25 3.82 -13.27
C TYR A 117 0.10 2.36 -13.53
N ASP A 118 -0.74 1.47 -13.01
CA ASP A 118 -0.67 0.03 -13.26
C ASP A 118 -2.04 -0.45 -13.80
N PRO A 119 -2.16 -0.77 -15.11
CA PRO A 119 -3.41 -1.19 -15.73
C PRO A 119 -3.85 -2.61 -15.35
N ALA A 120 -3.00 -3.41 -14.68
CA ALA A 120 -3.27 -4.79 -14.28
C ALA A 120 -3.03 -5.00 -12.77
N CYS A 121 -3.36 -3.96 -12.00
CA CYS A 121 -2.98 -3.76 -10.60
C CYS A 121 -3.49 -4.81 -9.60
N GLY A 122 -4.49 -5.64 -9.94
CA GLY A 122 -4.94 -6.76 -9.11
C GLY A 122 -5.13 -6.41 -7.63
N SER A 123 -4.29 -6.99 -6.76
CA SER A 123 -4.28 -6.77 -5.30
C SER A 123 -3.69 -5.42 -4.84
N ARG A 124 -3.33 -4.53 -5.77
CA ARG A 124 -2.79 -3.19 -5.55
C ARG A 124 -1.42 -3.12 -4.86
N VAL A 125 -0.75 -4.25 -4.70
CA VAL A 125 0.54 -4.34 -3.98
C VAL A 125 1.63 -3.50 -4.66
N ILE A 126 1.69 -3.43 -5.99
CA ILE A 126 2.69 -2.60 -6.70
C ILE A 126 2.56 -1.12 -6.35
N ILE A 127 1.33 -0.60 -6.30
CA ILE A 127 1.07 0.81 -5.95
C ILE A 127 1.41 1.06 -4.47
N MET A 128 1.04 0.14 -3.58
CA MET A 128 1.35 0.25 -2.15
C MET A 128 2.87 0.24 -1.89
N THR A 129 3.59 -0.75 -2.43
CA THR A 129 5.05 -0.86 -2.29
C THR A 129 5.76 0.34 -2.89
N THR A 130 5.25 0.88 -4.01
CA THR A 130 5.80 2.10 -4.62
C THR A 130 5.61 3.32 -3.73
N ALA A 131 4.42 3.53 -3.17
CA ALA A 131 4.15 4.64 -2.26
C ALA A 131 5.02 4.55 -0.99
N ASP A 132 5.05 3.37 -0.35
CA ASP A 132 5.88 3.14 0.84
C ASP A 132 7.37 3.40 0.56
N SER A 133 7.87 3.02 -0.63
CA SER A 133 9.28 3.21 -1.00
C SER A 133 9.65 4.68 -1.28
N VAL A 134 8.68 5.51 -1.67
CA VAL A 134 8.87 6.96 -1.89
C VAL A 134 8.77 7.73 -0.58
N ASP A 135 7.89 7.32 0.33
CA ASP A 135 7.65 7.98 1.64
C ASP A 135 8.77 7.76 2.67
N GLU A 136 9.70 6.81 2.45
CA GLU A 136 10.83 6.57 3.35
C GLU A 136 11.86 7.73 3.43
N TYR A 137 11.71 8.80 2.64
CA TYR A 137 12.74 9.85 2.45
C TYR A 137 12.17 11.27 2.32
#